data_AF-A0A383WCJ0-F1
#
_entry.id   AF-A0A383WCJ0-F1
#
_cell.length_a   1.000
_cell.length_b   1.000
_cell.length_c   1.000
_cell.angle_alpha   90.00
_cell.angle_beta   90.00
_cell.angle_gamma   90.00
#
_symmetry.space_group_name_H-M   'P 1'
#
loop_
_entity.id
_entity.type
_entity.pdbx_description
1 polymer ?
#
loop_
_entity_poly.entity_id
_entity_poly.type
_entity_poly.pdbx_seq_one_letter_code
_entity_poly.pdbx_strand_id
1 'polypeptide(L)'
;MTCPSISACRRFSSSSAATALAPDSAKDLYRDLVRKIKQLPKDAQQYYKNYTRQVFYNFTEERDPETLTRLHSKAREDAEWVLKKYSK
;
A
#
# COMPACT_ATOMS: atom_id res chain seq x y z
N MET A 1 -39.92 10.98 15.90
CA MET A 1 -39.91 9.51 15.71
C MET A 1 -40.12 9.30 14.22
N THR A 2 -39.22 8.83 13.37
CA THR A 2 -38.01 8.01 13.46
C THR A 2 -37.16 8.32 12.20
N CYS A 3 -35.85 8.54 12.33
CA CYS A 3 -34.92 8.42 11.19
C CYS A 3 -34.03 7.21 11.47
N PRO A 4 -34.11 6.14 10.68
CA PRO A 4 -33.38 4.91 10.93
C PRO A 4 -31.93 5.01 10.44
N SER A 5 -31.02 4.51 11.29
CA SER A 5 -29.79 3.81 10.93
C SER A 5 -28.99 4.38 9.75
N ILE A 6 -27.97 5.19 10.07
CA ILE A 6 -26.80 5.38 9.20
C ILE A 6 -26.03 4.05 9.23
N SER A 7 -26.56 3.07 8.51
CA SER A 7 -25.80 1.92 8.04
C SER A 7 -24.86 2.48 6.98
N ALA A 8 -23.71 2.98 7.42
CA ALA A 8 -22.63 3.36 6.55
C ALA A 8 -22.12 2.08 5.88
N CYS A 9 -22.77 1.70 4.78
CA CYS A 9 -22.27 0.73 3.83
C CYS A 9 -20.90 1.20 3.34
N ARG A 10 -19.84 0.78 4.04
CA ARG A 10 -18.51 0.70 3.44
C ARG A 10 -18.53 -0.49 2.51
N ARG A 11 -19.26 -0.36 1.39
CA ARG A 11 -19.02 -1.18 0.21
C ARG A 11 -17.61 -0.85 -0.24
N PHE A 12 -16.66 -1.66 0.22
CA PHE A 12 -15.39 -1.82 -0.44
C PHE A 12 -15.68 -2.46 -1.80
N SER A 13 -16.18 -1.65 -2.73
CA SER A 13 -16.21 -1.98 -4.15
C SER A 13 -14.82 -1.67 -4.68
N SER A 14 -14.00 -2.70 -4.79
CA SER A 14 -12.94 -2.72 -5.80
C SER A 14 -12.97 -4.09 -6.44
N SER A 15 -14.05 -4.33 -7.20
CA SER A 15 -13.94 -5.23 -8.34
C SER A 15 -13.12 -4.48 -9.38
N SER A 16 -11.86 -4.89 -9.57
CA SER A 16 -11.11 -4.61 -10.78
C SER A 16 -10.32 -5.86 -11.12
N ALA A 17 -11.03 -6.84 -11.70
CA ALA A 17 -10.39 -7.76 -12.60
C ALA A 17 -9.74 -6.96 -13.75
N ALA A 18 -8.58 -7.42 -14.20
CA ALA A 18 -7.71 -6.86 -15.23
C ALA A 18 -6.78 -5.73 -14.76
N THR A 19 -5.51 -6.09 -14.51
CA THR A 19 -4.34 -5.44 -15.14
C THR A 19 -3.19 -6.44 -15.08
N ALA A 20 -3.16 -7.38 -16.03
CA ALA A 20 -1.92 -8.03 -16.37
C ALA A 20 -1.14 -7.08 -17.31
N LEU A 21 0.16 -6.92 -17.06
CA LEU A 21 1.19 -6.36 -17.96
C LEU A 21 1.56 -4.87 -17.90
N ALA A 22 1.15 -4.11 -16.88
CA ALA A 22 1.85 -2.87 -16.52
C ALA A 22 2.44 -3.03 -15.11
N PRO A 23 3.66 -2.54 -14.81
CA PRO A 23 4.05 -2.37 -13.42
C PRO A 23 2.96 -1.52 -12.79
N ASP A 24 2.30 -2.02 -11.73
CA ASP A 24 1.32 -1.24 -10.96
C ASP A 24 1.88 0.16 -10.84
N SER A 25 1.14 1.18 -11.26
CA SER A 25 1.70 2.53 -11.31
C SER A 25 2.27 2.84 -9.92
N ALA A 26 3.45 3.48 -9.83
CA ALA A 26 4.12 3.71 -8.54
C ALA A 26 3.14 4.30 -7.49
N LYS A 27 2.18 5.12 -7.93
CA LYS A 27 1.11 5.67 -7.11
C LYS A 27 0.19 4.61 -6.50
N ASP A 28 -0.15 3.55 -7.23
CA ASP A 28 -0.98 2.45 -6.73
C ASP A 28 -0.24 1.60 -5.70
N LEU A 29 1.04 1.30 -5.94
CA LEU A 29 1.87 0.62 -4.95
C LEU A 29 2.00 1.46 -3.66
N TYR A 30 2.17 2.78 -3.78
CA TYR A 30 2.20 3.69 -2.63
C TYR A 30 0.88 3.64 -1.83
N ARG A 31 -0.26 3.67 -2.52
CA ARG A 31 -1.58 3.56 -1.88
C ARG A 31 -1.72 2.25 -1.11
N ASP A 32 -1.27 1.15 -1.69
CA ASP A 32 -1.33 -0.18 -1.08
C ASP A 32 -0.43 -0.30 0.15
N LEU A 33 0.80 0.21 0.08
CA LEU A 33 1.68 0.27 1.25
C LEU A 33 1.07 1.10 2.37
N VAL A 34 0.50 2.27 2.06
CA VAL A 34 -0.15 3.10 3.08
C VAL A 34 -1.34 2.37 3.73
N ARG A 35 -2.08 1.54 2.99
CA ARG A 35 -3.14 0.68 3.55
C ARG A 35 -2.55 -0.38 4.48
N LYS A 36 -1.47 -1.05 4.10
CA LYS A 36 -0.76 -2.02 4.95
C LYS A 36 -0.21 -1.37 6.23
N ILE A 37 0.39 -0.19 6.13
CA ILE A 37 0.93 0.55 7.28
C ILE A 37 -0.15 0.90 8.32
N LYS A 38 -1.40 1.14 7.88
CA LYS A 38 -2.51 1.39 8.82
C LYS A 38 -2.91 0.17 9.65
N GLN A 39 -2.52 -1.04 9.23
CA GLN A 39 -2.78 -2.28 9.98
C GLN A 39 -1.76 -2.51 11.10
N LEU A 40 -0.61 -1.82 11.04
CA LEU A 40 0.40 -1.90 12.09
C LEU A 40 -0.07 -1.20 13.38
N PRO A 41 0.49 -1.57 14.54
CA PRO A 41 0.28 -0.84 15.78
C PRO A 41 0.77 0.61 15.67
N LYS A 42 0.11 1.52 16.42
CA LYS A 42 0.18 2.99 16.24
C LYS A 42 1.61 3.56 16.37
N ASP A 43 2.40 2.97 17.23
CA ASP A 43 3.81 3.27 17.47
C ASP A 43 4.68 3.08 16.22
N ALA A 44 4.45 2.00 15.46
CA ALA A 44 5.22 1.66 14.27
C ALA A 44 4.77 2.42 13.01
N GLN A 45 3.50 2.86 12.93
CA GLN A 45 2.94 3.44 11.70
C GLN A 45 3.71 4.67 11.21
N GLN A 46 4.13 5.56 12.10
CA GLN A 46 4.78 6.81 11.73
C GLN A 46 6.16 6.57 11.10
N TYR A 47 6.92 5.64 11.67
CA TYR A 47 8.22 5.22 11.14
C TYR A 47 8.08 4.71 9.70
N TYR A 48 7.19 3.74 9.49
CA TYR A 48 7.01 3.15 8.17
C TYR A 48 6.41 4.12 7.14
N LYS A 49 5.53 5.04 7.54
CA LYS A 49 5.04 6.12 6.64
C LYS A 49 6.19 6.99 6.12
N ASN A 50 7.09 7.39 7.01
CA ASN A 50 8.23 8.23 6.65
C ASN A 50 9.22 7.45 5.77
N TYR A 51 9.52 6.20 6.13
CA TYR A 51 10.37 5.32 5.33
C TYR A 51 9.81 5.12 3.91
N THR A 52 8.52 4.78 3.79
CA THR A 52 7.89 4.61 2.47
C THR A 52 7.94 5.88 1.63
N ARG A 53 7.75 7.06 2.23
CA ARG A 53 7.89 8.33 1.50
C ARG A 53 9.30 8.53 0.93
N GLN A 54 10.33 8.22 1.70
CA GLN A 54 11.73 8.32 1.27
C GLN A 54 12.03 7.36 0.13
N VAL A 55 11.60 6.09 0.26
CA VAL A 55 11.79 5.08 -0.79
C VAL A 55 11.11 5.49 -2.10
N PHE A 56 9.90 6.06 -2.01
CA PHE A 56 9.14 6.49 -3.19
C PHE A 56 9.73 7.70 -3.91
N TYR A 57 10.44 8.57 -3.20
CA TYR A 57 11.19 9.67 -3.84
C TYR A 57 12.20 9.09 -4.84
N ASN A 58 12.94 8.05 -4.44
CA ASN A 58 13.91 7.38 -5.32
C ASN A 58 13.22 6.68 -6.51
N PHE A 59 12.02 6.12 -6.32
CA PHE A 59 11.27 5.48 -7.43
C PHE A 59 10.84 6.50 -8.49
N THR A 60 10.66 7.77 -8.13
CA THR A 60 10.31 8.80 -9.12
C THR A 60 11.50 9.26 -9.95
N GLU A 61 12.73 9.11 -9.43
CA GLU A 61 13.96 9.44 -10.14
C GLU A 61 14.42 8.29 -11.05
N GLU A 62 14.10 7.05 -10.69
CA GLU A 62 14.44 5.86 -11.47
C GLU A 62 13.72 5.83 -12.82
N ARG A 63 14.50 5.74 -13.90
CA ARG A 63 14.00 5.77 -15.30
C ARG A 63 13.96 4.38 -15.92
N ASP A 64 14.66 3.42 -15.32
CA ASP A 64 14.75 2.05 -15.82
C ASP A 64 13.52 1.20 -15.38
N PRO A 65 12.70 0.70 -16.31
CA PRO A 65 11.51 -0.08 -15.98
C PRO A 65 11.83 -1.44 -15.33
N GLU A 66 12.98 -2.04 -15.62
CA GLU A 66 13.38 -3.32 -15.00
C GLU A 66 13.68 -3.13 -13.52
N THR A 67 14.45 -2.07 -13.20
CA THR A 67 14.77 -1.68 -11.83
C THR A 67 13.50 -1.33 -11.05
N LEU A 68 12.59 -0.55 -11.64
CA LEU A 68 11.29 -0.23 -11.02
C LEU A 68 10.48 -1.50 -10.71
N THR A 69 10.43 -2.45 -11.63
CA THR A 69 9.71 -3.72 -11.43
C THR A 69 10.30 -4.52 -10.26
N ARG A 70 11.63 -4.59 -10.18
CA ARG A 70 12.33 -5.29 -9.09
C ARG A 70 12.11 -4.60 -7.74
N LEU A 71 12.19 -3.27 -7.72
CA LEU A 71 11.90 -2.45 -6.55
C LEU A 71 10.45 -2.61 -6.07
N HIS A 72 9.50 -2.69 -7.00
CA HIS A 72 8.09 -2.95 -6.70
C HIS A 72 7.89 -4.33 -6.06
N SER A 73 8.50 -5.39 -6.62
CA SER A 73 8.43 -6.74 -6.02
C SER A 73 8.97 -6.74 -4.60
N LYS A 74 10.17 -6.16 -4.42
CA LYS A 74 10.82 -6.09 -3.12
C LYS A 74 10.00 -5.29 -2.09
N ALA A 75 9.43 -4.16 -2.48
CA ALA A 75 8.58 -3.37 -1.57
C ALA A 75 7.34 -4.13 -1.09
N ARG A 76 6.76 -5.01 -1.93
CA ARG A 76 5.64 -5.86 -1.51
C ARG A 76 6.08 -6.93 -0.51
N GLU A 77 7.18 -7.62 -0.80
CA GLU A 77 7.78 -8.64 0.09
C GLU A 77 8.14 -8.04 1.45
N ASP A 78 8.79 -6.87 1.46
CA ASP A 78 9.15 -6.13 2.68
C ASP A 78 7.89 -5.81 3.50
N ALA A 79 6.83 -5.32 2.85
CA ALA A 79 5.59 -5.00 3.54
C ALA A 79 4.90 -6.22 4.14
N GLU A 80 4.93 -7.37 3.46
CA GLU A 80 4.39 -8.63 3.96
C GLU A 80 5.18 -9.17 5.15
N TRP A 81 6.51 -9.09 5.08
CA TRP A 81 7.37 -9.45 6.20
C TRP A 81 7.11 -8.58 7.43
N VAL A 82 6.97 -7.27 7.23
CA VAL A 82 6.63 -6.33 8.31
C VAL A 82 5.28 -6.68 8.93
N LEU A 83 4.23 -6.91 8.12
CA LEU A 83 2.93 -7.30 8.65
C LEU A 83 3.02 -8.59 9.48
N LYS A 84 3.71 -9.61 8.96
CA LYS A 84 3.93 -10.87 9.68
C LYS A 84 4.70 -10.69 10.99
N LYS A 85 5.62 -9.72 11.05
CA LYS A 85 6.37 -9.38 12.26
C LYS A 85 5.48 -8.81 13.37
N TYR A 86 4.49 -7.99 13.02
CA TYR A 86 3.58 -7.34 13.98
C TYR A 86 2.26 -8.07 14.22
N SER A 87 1.90 -9.06 13.38
CA SER A 87 0.76 -9.96 13.61
C SER A 87 1.04 -11.09 14.60
N LYS A 88 2.15 -11.00 15.37
CA LYS A 88 2.52 -11.97 16.40
C LYS A 88 2.04 -11.55 17.77
#